data_AF-A0ABD3XMG9-F1
#
_entry.id   AF-A0ABD3XMG9-F1
#
_cell.length_a   1.000
_cell.length_b   1.000
_cell.length_c   1.000
_cell.angle_alpha   90.00
_cell.angle_beta   90.00
_cell.angle_gamma   90.00
#
_symmetry.space_group_name_H-M   'P 1'
#
loop_
_entity.id
_entity.type
_entity.pdbx_description
1 polymer ?
#
loop_
_entity_poly.entity_id
_entity_poly.type
_entity_poly.pdbx_seq_one_letter_code
_entity_poly.pdbx_strand_id
1 'polypeptide(L)' 'ICYLSSLGGSNLRDSVRRMMKRLGTKRLWSPYSFIGRKGKKAFQDILLCRVLI' A
#
# COMPACT_ATOMS: atom_id res chain seq x y z
N ILE A 1 19.49 -15.72 3.57
CA ILE A 1 18.59 -14.67 3.03
C ILE A 1 17.35 -14.61 3.90
N CYS A 2 17.02 -13.47 4.51
CA CYS A 2 15.90 -13.33 5.44
C CYS A 2 14.54 -13.54 4.74
N TYR A 3 13.77 -14.53 5.19
CA TYR A 3 12.44 -14.89 4.66
C TYR A 3 11.46 -13.69 4.64
N LEU A 4 11.47 -12.85 5.68
CA LEU A 4 10.62 -11.67 5.72
C LEU A 4 11.00 -10.63 4.65
N SER A 5 12.29 -10.49 4.34
CA SER A 5 12.78 -9.60 3.29
C SER A 5 12.44 -10.12 1.89
N SER A 6 12.30 -11.43 1.69
CA SER A 6 11.86 -11.96 0.39
C SER A 6 10.36 -11.72 0.17
N LEU A 7 9.55 -11.78 1.24
CA LEU A 7 8.12 -11.50 1.20
C LEU A 7 7.81 -10.00 1.10
N GLY A 8 8.32 -9.20 2.03
CA GLY A 8 8.06 -7.76 2.14
C GLY A 8 8.96 -6.89 1.27
N GLY A 9 10.19 -7.30 1.01
CA GLY A 9 11.20 -6.45 0.36
C GLY A 9 12.22 -5.92 1.36
N SER A 10 13.14 -5.08 0.87
CA SER A 10 14.32 -4.62 1.63
C SER A 10 14.06 -3.41 2.52
N ASN A 11 12.88 -2.78 2.42
CA ASN A 11 12.52 -1.62 3.21
C ASN A 11 10.99 -1.54 3.42
N LEU A 12 10.56 -0.69 4.37
CA LEU A 12 9.15 -0.51 4.73
C LEU A 12 8.28 -0.14 3.53
N ARG A 13 8.78 0.73 2.64
CA ARG A 13 8.03 1.18 1.45
C ARG A 13 7.75 0.03 0.50
N ASP A 14 8.72 -0.85 0.28
CA ASP A 14 8.55 -2.05 -0.53
C ASP A 14 7.56 -3.02 0.10
N SER A 15 7.64 -3.23 1.42
CA SER A 15 6.71 -4.09 2.18
C SER A 15 5.27 -3.62 2.03
N VAL A 16 5.02 -2.33 2.27
CA VAL A 16 3.70 -1.73 2.09
C VAL A 16 3.26 -1.88 0.63
N ARG A 17 4.12 -1.54 -0.35
CA ARG A 17 3.77 -1.65 -1.78
C ARG A 17 3.36 -3.06 -2.19
N ARG A 18 4.06 -4.10 -1.72
CA ARG A 18 3.75 -5.50 -2.03
C ARG A 18 2.46 -5.95 -1.36
N MET A 19 2.23 -5.55 -0.11
CA MET A 19 0.98 -5.81 0.60
C MET A 19 -0.20 -5.16 -0.13
N MET A 20 -0.07 -3.91 -0.55
CA MET A 20 -1.11 -3.20 -1.31
C MET A 20 -1.44 -3.87 -2.65
N LYS A 21 -0.45 -4.42 -3.34
CA LYS A 21 -0.69 -5.20 -4.57
C LYS A 21 -1.51 -6.47 -4.32
N ARG A 22 -1.42 -7.07 -3.14
CA ARG A 22 -2.21 -8.25 -2.75
C ARG A 22 -3.63 -7.87 -2.34
N LEU A 23 -3.80 -6.71 -1.70
CA LEU A 23 -5.07 -6.24 -1.15
C LEU A 23 -6.03 -5.64 -2.18
N GLY A 24 -5.56 -5.28 -3.38
CA GLY A 24 -6.42 -4.62 -4.35
C GLY A 24 -5.81 -4.42 -5.73
N THR A 25 -6.67 -4.01 -6.66
CA THR A 25 -6.33 -3.87 -8.08
C THR A 25 -5.84 -2.47 -8.42
N LYS A 26 -5.22 -2.30 -9.60
CA LYS A 26 -4.85 -0.97 -10.11
C LYS A 26 -6.04 -0.01 -10.19
N ARG A 27 -7.24 -0.49 -10.48
CA ARG A 27 -8.47 0.34 -10.51
C ARG A 27 -8.86 0.83 -9.11
N LEU A 28 -8.69 -0.02 -8.09
CA LEU A 28 -8.94 0.37 -6.70
C LEU A 28 -7.95 1.45 -6.24
N TRP A 29 -6.67 1.32 -6.61
CA TRP A 29 -5.60 2.22 -6.15
C TRP A 29 -5.42 3.48 -7.01
N SER A 30 -5.92 3.52 -8.24
CA SER A 30 -5.69 4.66 -9.15
C SER A 30 -6.11 6.02 -8.59
N PRO A 31 -7.23 6.16 -7.85
CA PRO A 31 -7.65 7.44 -7.29
C PRO A 31 -6.96 7.77 -5.95
N TYR A 32 -6.11 6.89 -5.42
CA TYR A 32 -5.44 7.06 -4.13
C TYR A 32 -3.93 7.20 -4.27
N SER A 33 -3.31 7.82 -3.28
CA SER A 33 -1.86 7.82 -3.07
C SER A 33 -1.56 7.85 -1.59
N PHE A 34 -0.33 7.52 -1.20
CA PHE A 34 0.03 7.41 0.22
C PHE A 34 -0.35 8.66 1.05
N ILE A 35 -0.07 9.85 0.52
CA ILE A 35 -0.30 11.14 1.21
C ILE A 35 -1.42 11.98 0.56
N GLY A 36 -1.97 11.56 -0.58
CA GLY A 36 -2.96 12.36 -1.32
C GLY A 36 -2.36 13.42 -2.25
N ARG A 37 -1.32 13.05 -3.02
CA ARG A 37 -0.66 13.95 -3.98
C ARG A 37 -1.34 13.94 -5.34
N LYS A 38 -1.21 15.05 -6.08
CA LYS A 38 -1.69 15.23 -7.47
C LYS A 38 -3.20 14.97 -7.62
N GLY A 39 -4.01 15.51 -6.70
CA GLY A 39 -5.47 15.38 -6.73
C GLY A 39 -6.01 13.99 -6.38
N LYS A 40 -5.15 13.08 -5.91
CA LYS A 40 -5.55 11.76 -5.42
C LYS A 40 -5.94 11.83 -3.94
N LYS A 41 -6.85 10.96 -3.51
CA LYS A 41 -7.21 10.79 -2.11
C LYS A 41 -6.04 10.21 -1.31
N ALA A 42 -5.97 10.51 -0.01
CA ALA A 42 -4.94 9.96 0.86
C ALA A 42 -5.22 8.49 1.16
N PHE A 43 -4.18 7.72 1.43
CA PHE A 43 -4.32 6.29 1.67
C PHE A 43 -5.10 5.98 2.96
N GLN A 44 -4.95 6.84 3.97
CA GLN A 44 -5.72 6.81 5.21
C GLN A 44 -7.24 6.93 5.00
N ASP A 45 -7.69 7.50 3.88
CA ASP A 45 -9.11 7.68 3.57
C ASP A 45 -9.76 6.39 3.04
N ILE A 46 -8.97 5.33 2.83
CA ILE A 46 -9.45 4.04 2.37
C ILE A 46 -9.97 3.25 3.57
N LEU A 47 -11.22 2.77 3.48
CA LEU A 47 -11.85 1.98 4.54
C LEU A 47 -11.04 0.72 4.90
N LEU A 48 -10.42 0.05 3.92
CA LEU A 48 -9.48 -1.07 4.12
C LEU A 48 -8.29 -0.71 5.03
N CYS A 49 -7.89 0.55 5.08
CA CYS A 49 -6.77 1.00 5.89
C CYS A 49 -7.11 1.09 7.39
N ARG A 50 -8.40 1.21 7.75
CA ARG A 50 -8.85 1.18 9.16
C ARG A 50 -8.73 -0.19 9.83
N VAL A 51 -8.54 -1.26 9.05
CA VAL A 51 -8.38 -2.63 9.56
C VAL A 51 -6.90 -3.05 9.62
N LEU A 52 -6.01 -2.32 8.94
CA LEU A 52 -4.58 -2.64 8.80
C LEU A 52 -3.66 -1.87 9.76
N ILE A 53 -4.16 -0.79 10.37
CA ILE A 53 -3.46 0.04 11.38
C ILE A 53 -4.14 -0.21 12.72
#